data_AF-A0A5J5A220-F1
#
_entry.id   AF-A0A5J5A220-F1
#
_cell.length_a   1.000
_cell.length_b   1.000
_cell.length_c   1.000
_cell.angle_alpha   90.00
_cell.angle_beta   90.00
_cell.angle_gamma   90.00
#
_symmetry.space_group_name_H-M   'P 1'
#
loop_
_entity.id
_entity.type
_entity.pdbx_description
1 polymer ?
#
loop_
_entity_poly.entity_id
_entity_poly.type
_entity_poly.pdbx_seq_one_letter_code
_entity_poly.pdbx_strand_id
1 'polypeptide(L)'
;MPLSSTPTASRVPIAIPSLPNRKAKEATELALKDGKQLMEIEFPTAGLGSVPGDGEGGIEMTGSMQLIREFCDLFINPEKVTRTRIFFPEANEVEFARKSVFGGASFKLDYLTKPSLFEDFRFVSKVKMADRVKPEDEMFLVGYPYFNVNEMLVVEELYREAVVNTARKLIIFNGELDRIRSGYYPPFFYPKLAALSKTLFPEMETVYYIHNFKGRNGGTLFRCYPGPWKVLRNVRNKYVCLHKQEVMLSLKEVAFDILLSILLSVCKPFGSDAQHNV
;
A
#
# COMPACT_ATOMS: atom_id res chain seq x y z
N MET A 1 35.53 14.83 25.94
CA MET A 1 35.29 13.40 25.62
C MET A 1 33.83 13.27 25.22
N PRO A 2 33.49 12.83 23.99
CA PRO A 2 32.09 12.67 23.61
C PRO A 2 31.58 11.29 24.03
N LEU A 3 30.36 11.29 24.59
CA LEU A 3 29.60 10.12 24.99
C LEU A 3 29.20 9.30 23.77
N SER A 4 29.64 8.05 23.76
CA SER A 4 29.16 6.99 22.86
C SER A 4 27.73 6.60 23.25
N SER A 5 26.74 6.98 22.43
CA SER A 5 25.37 6.50 22.56
C SER A 5 25.26 5.12 21.91
N THR A 6 25.16 4.09 22.73
CA THR A 6 24.83 2.72 22.32
C THR A 6 23.40 2.71 21.75
N PRO A 7 23.11 1.96 20.67
CA PRO A 7 21.74 1.84 20.18
C PRO A 7 20.96 0.96 21.17
N THR A 8 20.04 1.58 21.91
CA THR A 8 19.10 0.86 22.78
C THR A 8 18.15 0.06 21.91
N ALA A 9 18.42 -1.24 21.76
CA ALA A 9 17.50 -2.18 21.13
C ALA A 9 16.22 -2.28 21.99
N SER A 10 15.22 -1.46 21.70
CA SER A 10 13.91 -1.58 22.33
C SER A 10 13.29 -2.91 21.91
N ARG A 11 13.19 -3.86 22.84
CA ARG A 11 12.41 -5.09 22.70
C ARG A 11 10.92 -4.73 22.73
N VAL A 12 10.43 -4.14 21.65
CA VAL A 12 8.98 -4.03 21.44
C VAL A 12 8.52 -5.39 20.92
N PRO A 13 7.60 -6.09 21.58
CA PRO A 13 6.97 -7.29 21.02
C PRO A 13 6.08 -6.83 19.86
N ILE A 14 6.68 -6.65 18.69
CA ILE A 14 5.93 -6.43 17.45
C ILE A 14 5.58 -7.82 16.94
N ALA A 15 4.47 -8.36 17.44
CA ALA A 15 3.77 -9.38 16.68
C ALA A 15 3.22 -8.68 15.43
N ILE A 16 3.74 -9.00 14.24
CA ILE A 16 2.93 -8.76 13.04
C ILE A 16 1.66 -9.57 13.30
N PRO A 17 0.49 -8.93 13.48
CA PRO A 17 -0.69 -9.64 13.94
C PRO A 17 -1.03 -10.71 12.92
N SER A 18 -1.51 -11.85 13.41
CA SER A 18 -2.10 -12.92 12.61
C SER A 18 -3.31 -12.47 11.77
N LEU A 19 -3.81 -11.24 11.99
CA LEU A 19 -4.95 -10.64 11.29
C LEU A 19 -4.61 -9.23 10.80
N PRO A 20 -3.92 -9.10 9.66
CA PRO A 20 -3.50 -7.81 9.09
C PRO A 20 -4.66 -6.82 8.90
N ASN A 21 -5.83 -7.32 8.51
CA ASN A 21 -7.03 -6.50 8.28
C ASN A 21 -7.59 -5.84 9.55
N ARG A 22 -7.43 -6.43 10.74
CA ARG A 22 -7.86 -5.78 11.99
C ARG A 22 -7.01 -4.55 12.31
N LYS A 23 -5.70 -4.62 12.09
CA LYS A 23 -4.82 -3.46 12.29
C LYS A 23 -4.98 -2.40 11.23
N ALA A 24 -5.15 -2.80 9.97
CA ALA A 24 -5.52 -1.86 8.94
C ALA A 24 -6.83 -1.15 9.28
N LYS A 25 -7.86 -1.86 9.74
CA LYS A 25 -9.13 -1.27 10.20
C LYS A 25 -8.92 -0.24 11.31
N GLU A 26 -8.23 -0.61 12.39
CA GLU A 26 -7.92 0.30 13.51
C GLU A 26 -7.18 1.56 13.03
N ALA A 27 -6.16 1.39 12.17
CA ALA A 27 -5.39 2.48 11.60
C ALA A 27 -6.25 3.39 10.71
N THR A 28 -7.13 2.83 9.89
CA THR A 28 -8.05 3.58 9.04
C THR A 28 -9.06 4.36 9.86
N GLU A 29 -9.61 3.78 10.92
CA GLU A 29 -10.52 4.49 11.83
C GLU A 29 -9.85 5.70 12.50
N LEU A 30 -8.58 5.57 12.89
CA LEU A 30 -7.80 6.68 13.43
C LEU A 30 -7.53 7.74 12.36
N ALA A 31 -7.08 7.36 11.17
CA ALA A 31 -6.84 8.28 10.06
C ALA A 31 -8.10 9.06 9.67
N LEU A 32 -9.27 8.40 9.64
CA LEU A 32 -10.55 9.04 9.39
C LEU A 32 -10.95 10.04 10.48
N LYS A 33 -10.70 9.71 11.75
CA LYS A 33 -10.93 10.65 12.88
C LYS A 33 -10.05 11.89 12.77
N ASP A 34 -8.83 11.72 12.27
CA ASP A 34 -7.88 12.80 12.02
C ASP A 34 -8.14 13.53 10.67
N GLY A 35 -9.27 13.26 10.02
CA GLY A 35 -9.72 13.99 8.84
C GLY A 35 -9.09 13.56 7.52
N LYS A 36 -8.33 12.46 7.48
CA LYS A 36 -7.69 11.98 6.25
C LYS A 36 -8.73 11.54 5.23
N GLN A 37 -8.62 12.04 4.00
CA GLN A 37 -9.57 11.76 2.92
C GLN A 37 -9.07 10.73 1.93
N LEU A 38 -7.78 10.77 1.60
CA LEU A 38 -7.11 9.88 0.66
C LEU A 38 -6.13 9.00 1.43
N MET A 39 -6.28 7.69 1.30
CA MET A 39 -5.53 6.71 2.09
C MET A 39 -5.00 5.58 1.22
N GLU A 40 -3.85 5.04 1.61
CA GLU A 40 -3.23 3.86 1.01
C GLU A 40 -3.13 2.74 2.05
N ILE A 41 -3.48 1.53 1.62
CA ILE A 41 -3.28 0.29 2.36
C ILE A 41 -2.55 -0.70 1.46
N GLU A 42 -1.41 -1.22 1.92
CA GLU A 42 -0.58 -2.18 1.18
C GLU A 42 -0.33 -3.43 2.02
N PHE A 43 -0.58 -4.60 1.41
CA PHE A 43 -0.38 -5.93 1.98
C PHE A 43 0.39 -6.83 1.00
N PRO A 44 1.14 -7.83 1.51
CA PRO A 44 1.64 -8.90 0.68
C PRO A 44 0.49 -9.86 0.34
N THR A 45 0.18 -9.99 -0.94
CA THR A 45 -1.02 -10.70 -1.45
C THR A 45 -0.88 -12.23 -1.43
N ALA A 46 0.34 -12.76 -1.47
CA ALA A 46 0.62 -14.20 -1.36
C ALA A 46 0.91 -14.66 0.08
N GLY A 47 0.49 -13.87 1.08
CA GLY A 47 0.60 -14.15 2.50
C GLY A 47 1.64 -13.28 3.22
N LEU A 48 1.51 -13.10 4.53
CA LEU A 48 2.30 -12.12 5.31
C LEU A 48 3.83 -12.21 5.19
N GLY A 49 4.36 -13.39 4.82
CA GLY A 49 5.79 -13.61 4.61
C GLY A 49 6.24 -13.54 3.15
N SER A 50 5.32 -13.37 2.20
CA SER A 50 5.64 -13.29 0.77
C SER A 50 6.28 -11.94 0.46
N VAL A 51 7.11 -11.89 -0.58
CA VAL A 51 7.55 -10.62 -1.17
C VAL A 51 6.79 -10.36 -2.48
N PRO A 52 6.79 -9.12 -3.00
CA PRO A 52 6.18 -8.84 -4.30
C PRO A 52 6.74 -9.74 -5.40
N GLY A 53 5.85 -10.33 -6.21
CA GLY A 53 6.20 -11.26 -7.30
C GLY A 53 6.37 -12.71 -6.87
N ASP A 54 6.09 -13.06 -5.61
CA ASP A 54 6.03 -14.47 -5.16
C ASP A 54 4.75 -15.17 -5.62
N GLY A 55 3.69 -14.40 -5.89
CA GLY A 55 2.47 -14.92 -6.50
C GLY A 55 2.53 -14.81 -8.02
N GLU A 56 1.77 -15.66 -8.70
CA GLU A 56 1.41 -15.41 -10.09
C GLU A 56 0.38 -14.27 -10.13
N GLY A 57 0.44 -13.38 -11.13
CA GLY A 57 -0.37 -12.14 -11.13
C GLY A 57 -1.87 -12.34 -10.88
N GLY A 58 -2.47 -13.42 -11.40
CA GLY A 58 -3.89 -13.74 -11.13
C GLY A 58 -4.19 -14.19 -9.69
N ILE A 59 -3.21 -14.82 -9.02
CA ILE A 59 -3.27 -15.19 -7.60
C ILE A 59 -3.17 -13.94 -6.73
N GLU A 60 -2.28 -13.00 -7.08
CA GLU A 60 -2.11 -11.74 -6.34
C GLU A 60 -3.36 -10.87 -6.41
N MET A 61 -3.99 -10.74 -7.59
CA MET A 61 -5.25 -10.02 -7.77
C MET A 61 -6.39 -10.65 -6.95
N THR A 62 -6.54 -11.98 -7.01
CA THR A 62 -7.55 -12.70 -6.21
C THR A 62 -7.31 -12.55 -4.71
N GLY A 63 -6.05 -12.64 -4.28
CA GLY A 63 -5.66 -12.41 -2.88
C GLY A 63 -5.97 -10.97 -2.43
N SER A 64 -5.71 -9.99 -3.29
CA SER A 64 -6.06 -8.60 -3.05
C SER A 64 -7.57 -8.40 -2.91
N MET A 65 -8.39 -9.00 -3.79
CA MET A 65 -9.86 -9.00 -3.66
C MET A 65 -10.32 -9.58 -2.33
N GLN A 66 -9.74 -10.70 -1.89
CA GLN A 66 -10.07 -11.33 -0.61
C GLN A 66 -9.74 -10.42 0.58
N LEU A 67 -8.55 -9.79 0.56
CA LEU A 67 -8.14 -8.85 1.60
C LEU A 67 -9.07 -7.63 1.66
N ILE A 68 -9.46 -7.08 0.51
CA ILE A 68 -10.43 -5.97 0.43
C ILE A 68 -11.77 -6.41 1.02
N ARG A 69 -12.24 -7.62 0.67
CA ARG A 69 -13.52 -8.13 1.18
C ARG A 69 -13.51 -8.30 2.69
N GLU A 70 -12.50 -8.95 3.24
CA GLU A 70 -12.32 -9.14 4.68
C GLU A 70 -12.20 -7.79 5.42
N PHE A 71 -11.44 -6.85 4.85
CA PHE A 71 -11.35 -5.51 5.40
C PHE A 71 -12.72 -4.83 5.43
N CYS A 72 -13.47 -4.89 4.31
CA CYS A 72 -14.81 -4.31 4.21
C CYS A 72 -15.78 -4.91 5.22
N ASP A 73 -15.78 -6.22 5.43
CA ASP A 73 -16.65 -6.89 6.41
C ASP A 73 -16.33 -6.47 7.85
N LEU A 74 -15.08 -6.09 8.14
CA LEU A 74 -14.65 -5.60 9.46
C LEU A 74 -14.86 -4.10 9.66
N PHE A 75 -14.75 -3.32 8.60
CA PHE A 75 -14.64 -1.87 8.64
C PHE A 75 -15.94 -1.15 8.28
N ILE A 76 -16.70 -1.67 7.32
CA ILE A 76 -17.90 -1.01 6.82
C ILE A 76 -19.11 -1.47 7.63
N ASN A 77 -19.74 -0.53 8.34
CA ASN A 77 -21.00 -0.79 9.02
C ASN A 77 -22.07 -1.28 8.02
N PRO A 78 -22.94 -2.23 8.39
CA PRO A 78 -23.99 -2.76 7.50
C PRO A 78 -24.85 -1.67 6.84
N GLU A 79 -25.18 -0.60 7.57
CA GLU A 79 -25.97 0.54 7.09
C GLU A 79 -25.26 1.36 5.99
N LYS A 80 -23.93 1.28 5.93
CA LYS A 80 -23.09 2.00 4.97
C LYS A 80 -22.66 1.16 3.77
N VAL A 81 -22.95 -0.14 3.75
CA VAL A 81 -22.59 -1.04 2.65
C VAL A 81 -23.09 -0.52 1.31
N THR A 82 -24.32 -0.03 1.25
CA THR A 82 -24.91 0.55 0.02
C THR A 82 -24.39 1.95 -0.31
N ARG A 83 -23.64 2.58 0.58
CA ARG A 83 -22.97 3.89 0.39
C ARG A 83 -21.47 3.74 0.12
N THR A 84 -20.97 2.51 0.11
CA THR A 84 -19.59 2.18 -0.21
C THR A 84 -19.52 1.58 -1.61
N ARG A 85 -18.66 2.15 -2.46
CA ARG A 85 -18.41 1.65 -3.82
C ARG A 85 -16.97 1.19 -3.96
N ILE A 86 -16.80 0.00 -4.52
CA ILE A 86 -15.52 -0.65 -4.74
C ILE A 86 -15.25 -0.67 -6.24
N PHE A 87 -14.14 -0.09 -6.64
CA PHE A 87 -13.64 -0.08 -8.01
C PHE A 87 -12.55 -1.13 -8.18
N PHE A 88 -12.73 -2.03 -9.15
CA PHE A 88 -11.68 -2.91 -9.64
C PHE A 88 -11.07 -2.36 -10.94
N PRO A 89 -9.90 -2.85 -11.40
CA PRO A 89 -9.32 -2.34 -12.62
C PRO A 89 -10.27 -2.49 -13.83
N GLU A 90 -10.77 -3.70 -14.10
CA GLU A 90 -11.58 -4.00 -15.28
C GLU A 90 -12.99 -4.57 -15.02
N ALA A 91 -13.85 -4.51 -16.04
CA ALA A 91 -15.22 -5.05 -15.97
C ALA A 91 -15.26 -6.57 -15.72
N ASN A 92 -14.35 -7.33 -16.34
CA ASN A 92 -14.25 -8.78 -16.13
C ASN A 92 -13.93 -9.13 -14.67
N GLU A 93 -13.17 -8.29 -13.98
CA GLU A 93 -12.84 -8.46 -12.57
C GLU A 93 -14.02 -8.15 -11.66
N VAL A 94 -14.84 -7.16 -12.02
CA VAL A 94 -16.13 -6.90 -11.34
C VAL A 94 -17.05 -8.11 -11.48
N GLU A 95 -17.16 -8.69 -12.67
CA GLU A 95 -17.96 -9.89 -12.87
C GLU A 95 -17.44 -11.07 -12.05
N PHE A 96 -16.13 -11.29 -12.07
CA PHE A 96 -15.50 -12.32 -11.26
C PHE A 96 -15.78 -12.09 -9.78
N ALA A 97 -15.50 -10.89 -9.26
CA ALA A 97 -15.71 -10.52 -7.87
C ALA A 97 -17.16 -10.76 -7.43
N ARG A 98 -18.16 -10.37 -8.25
CA ARG A 98 -19.58 -10.62 -7.96
C ARG A 98 -19.93 -12.10 -7.88
N LYS A 99 -19.34 -12.92 -8.74
CA LYS A 99 -19.59 -14.37 -8.80
C LYS A 99 -18.82 -15.14 -7.71
N SER A 100 -17.71 -14.59 -7.21
CA SER A 100 -16.81 -15.24 -6.26
C SER A 100 -16.75 -14.52 -4.90
N VAL A 101 -15.71 -13.72 -4.66
CA VAL A 101 -15.32 -13.15 -3.36
C VAL A 101 -16.39 -12.23 -2.75
N PHE A 102 -17.11 -11.50 -3.59
CA PHE A 102 -18.18 -10.58 -3.18
C PHE A 102 -19.58 -11.20 -3.35
N GLY A 103 -19.66 -12.50 -3.66
CA GLY A 103 -20.92 -13.22 -3.70
C GLY A 103 -21.71 -13.05 -2.41
N GLY A 104 -23.00 -12.71 -2.54
CA GLY A 104 -23.91 -12.51 -1.40
C GLY A 104 -23.74 -11.19 -0.64
N ALA A 105 -22.78 -10.33 -0.99
CA ALA A 105 -22.65 -9.01 -0.38
C ALA A 105 -23.36 -7.92 -1.17
N SER A 106 -23.85 -6.90 -0.46
CA SER A 106 -24.57 -5.76 -1.06
C SER A 106 -23.69 -4.59 -1.45
N PHE A 107 -22.35 -4.77 -1.51
CA PHE A 107 -21.43 -3.72 -1.92
C PHE A 107 -21.68 -3.31 -3.38
N LYS A 108 -21.56 -2.01 -3.67
CA LYS A 108 -21.58 -1.52 -5.05
C LYS A 108 -20.21 -1.80 -5.69
N LEU A 109 -20.17 -2.71 -6.66
CA LEU A 109 -18.94 -3.02 -7.41
C LEU A 109 -18.99 -2.36 -8.79
N ASP A 110 -17.89 -1.71 -9.15
CA ASP A 110 -17.69 -0.94 -10.37
C ASP A 110 -16.22 -1.07 -10.83
N TYR A 111 -15.83 -0.49 -11.97
CA TYR A 111 -14.47 -0.66 -12.51
C TYR A 111 -13.83 0.65 -12.99
N LEU A 112 -12.50 0.71 -13.09
CA LEU A 112 -11.75 1.90 -13.49
C LEU A 112 -11.64 2.05 -15.01
N THR A 113 -11.18 1.02 -15.70
CA THR A 113 -10.89 1.09 -17.14
C THR A 113 -12.09 0.65 -17.96
N LYS A 114 -12.36 1.39 -19.03
CA LYS A 114 -13.35 0.96 -20.01
C LYS A 114 -12.81 -0.29 -20.71
N PRO A 115 -13.63 -1.29 -21.02
CA PRO A 115 -13.24 -2.31 -21.99
C PRO A 115 -13.09 -1.63 -23.36
N SER A 116 -11.90 -1.14 -23.66
CA SER A 116 -11.55 -0.62 -24.98
C SER A 116 -10.46 -1.51 -25.57
N LEU A 117 -10.90 -2.68 -26.04
CA LEU A 117 -10.12 -3.56 -26.92
C LEU A 117 -10.64 -3.55 -28.37
N PHE A 118 -11.66 -2.73 -28.69
CA PHE A 118 -12.24 -2.66 -30.05
C PHE A 118 -12.58 -1.24 -30.58
N GLU A 119 -12.35 -0.16 -29.83
CA GLU A 119 -12.81 1.20 -30.21
C GLU A 119 -11.69 2.26 -30.29
N ASP A 120 -10.52 1.88 -30.80
CA ASP A 120 -9.51 2.87 -31.20
C ASP A 120 -9.89 3.65 -32.49
N PHE A 121 -11.08 3.44 -33.05
CA PHE A 121 -11.59 4.24 -34.17
C PHE A 121 -13.08 4.60 -34.02
N ARG A 122 -13.30 5.90 -33.79
CA ARG A 122 -14.55 6.68 -33.97
C ARG A 122 -15.66 6.50 -32.92
N PHE A 123 -15.81 7.56 -32.10
CA PHE A 123 -17.08 7.99 -31.51
C PHE A 123 -17.71 7.09 -30.43
N VAL A 124 -17.08 6.98 -29.26
CA VAL A 124 -17.80 6.64 -28.01
C VAL A 124 -17.50 7.64 -26.92
N SER A 125 -18.57 8.17 -26.33
CA SER A 125 -18.54 9.23 -25.32
C SER A 125 -17.63 8.86 -24.15
N LYS A 126 -16.74 9.79 -23.81
CA LYS A 126 -15.87 9.67 -22.65
C LYS A 126 -16.70 9.86 -21.36
N VAL A 127 -17.47 8.84 -20.95
CA VAL A 127 -18.08 8.75 -19.60
C VAL A 127 -16.99 9.05 -18.57
N LYS A 128 -17.20 10.07 -17.73
CA LYS A 128 -16.27 10.49 -16.67
C LYS A 128 -16.47 9.67 -15.42
N MET A 129 -15.49 9.62 -14.53
CA MET A 129 -15.68 8.95 -13.23
C MET A 129 -16.76 9.61 -12.38
N ALA A 130 -16.91 10.94 -12.47
CA ALA A 130 -18.01 11.67 -11.84
C ALA A 130 -19.41 11.16 -12.24
N ASP A 131 -19.57 10.67 -13.48
CA ASP A 131 -20.85 10.19 -13.99
C ASP A 131 -21.21 8.78 -13.45
N ARG A 132 -20.22 8.05 -12.91
CA ARG A 132 -20.37 6.68 -12.39
C ARG A 132 -20.62 6.64 -10.89
N VAL A 133 -20.16 7.66 -10.17
CA VAL A 133 -20.42 7.82 -8.74
C VAL A 133 -21.81 8.41 -8.51
N LYS A 134 -22.44 8.04 -7.41
CA LYS A 134 -23.76 8.57 -7.03
C LYS A 134 -23.63 9.57 -5.89
N PRO A 135 -24.57 10.54 -5.76
CA PRO A 135 -24.57 11.51 -4.66
C PRO A 135 -24.46 10.85 -3.28
N GLU A 136 -25.13 9.70 -3.09
CA GLU A 136 -25.21 8.98 -1.82
C GLU A 136 -23.96 8.15 -1.48
N ASP A 137 -23.00 8.03 -2.42
CA ASP A 137 -21.76 7.34 -2.14
C ASP A 137 -20.95 8.16 -1.11
N GLU A 138 -20.54 7.54 -0.01
CA GLU A 138 -19.75 8.16 1.07
C GLU A 138 -18.27 7.71 1.01
N MET A 139 -18.01 6.51 0.49
CA MET A 139 -16.70 5.90 0.50
C MET A 139 -16.40 5.16 -0.80
N PHE A 140 -15.19 5.37 -1.30
CA PHE A 140 -14.64 4.69 -2.45
C PHE A 140 -13.46 3.82 -2.00
N LEU A 141 -13.47 2.56 -2.39
CA LEU A 141 -12.30 1.69 -2.30
C LEU A 141 -11.86 1.36 -3.72
N VAL A 142 -10.57 1.44 -3.98
CA VAL A 142 -9.99 1.07 -5.27
C VAL A 142 -9.05 -0.11 -5.04
N GLY A 143 -9.36 -1.23 -5.66
CA GLY A 143 -8.54 -2.43 -5.62
C GLY A 143 -7.45 -2.38 -6.69
N TYR A 144 -6.20 -2.47 -6.23
CA TYR A 144 -5.01 -2.82 -6.99
C TYR A 144 -4.85 -2.19 -8.39
N PRO A 145 -4.90 -0.85 -8.50
CA PRO A 145 -4.84 -0.13 -9.78
C PRO A 145 -3.41 -0.03 -10.38
N TYR A 146 -2.75 -1.16 -10.59
CA TYR A 146 -1.35 -1.23 -11.06
C TYR A 146 -1.14 -1.99 -12.38
N PHE A 147 -2.17 -2.64 -12.93
CA PHE A 147 -1.99 -3.47 -14.13
C PHE A 147 -1.78 -2.58 -15.37
N ASN A 148 -2.55 -1.51 -15.48
CA ASN A 148 -2.42 -0.48 -16.51
C ASN A 148 -2.12 0.88 -15.90
N VAL A 149 -1.14 1.60 -16.47
CA VAL A 149 -0.79 2.97 -16.08
C VAL A 149 -1.98 3.94 -16.08
N ASN A 150 -2.98 3.69 -16.93
CA ASN A 150 -4.19 4.50 -17.00
C ASN A 150 -5.10 4.34 -15.77
N GLU A 151 -5.05 3.21 -15.07
CA GLU A 151 -5.87 2.96 -13.87
C GLU A 151 -5.58 4.02 -12.80
N MET A 152 -4.30 4.27 -12.51
CA MET A 152 -3.91 5.28 -11.54
C MET A 152 -4.31 6.71 -11.95
N LEU A 153 -4.33 7.00 -13.26
CA LEU A 153 -4.82 8.29 -13.77
C LEU A 153 -6.33 8.45 -13.57
N VAL A 154 -7.08 7.36 -13.73
CA VAL A 154 -8.52 7.34 -13.44
C VAL A 154 -8.78 7.48 -11.93
N VAL A 155 -7.91 6.92 -11.08
CA VAL A 155 -7.96 7.13 -9.62
C VAL A 155 -7.72 8.60 -9.27
N GLU A 156 -6.75 9.27 -9.93
CA GLU A 156 -6.56 10.71 -9.76
C GLU A 156 -7.79 11.52 -10.20
N GLU A 157 -8.41 11.17 -11.34
CA GLU A 157 -9.66 11.78 -11.81
C GLU A 157 -10.78 11.61 -10.77
N LEU A 158 -10.99 10.38 -10.29
CA LEU A 158 -11.97 10.07 -9.25
C LEU A 158 -11.74 10.90 -7.97
N TYR A 159 -10.49 10.99 -7.51
CA TYR A 159 -10.14 11.79 -6.35
C TYR A 159 -10.51 13.27 -6.56
N ARG A 160 -10.06 13.86 -7.66
CA ARG A 160 -10.26 15.29 -7.95
C ARG A 160 -11.73 15.64 -8.15
N GLU A 161 -12.49 14.80 -8.86
CA GLU A 161 -13.86 15.12 -9.26
C GLU A 161 -14.91 14.70 -8.22
N ALA A 162 -14.67 13.61 -7.47
CA ALA A 162 -15.68 13.04 -6.58
C ALA A 162 -15.36 13.14 -5.09
N VAL A 163 -14.10 13.36 -4.71
CA VAL A 163 -13.63 13.29 -3.31
C VAL A 163 -13.22 14.66 -2.79
N VAL A 164 -12.32 15.34 -3.50
CA VAL A 164 -11.82 16.67 -3.11
C VAL A 164 -13.00 17.63 -2.89
N ASN A 165 -12.90 18.44 -1.83
CA ASN A 165 -13.95 19.38 -1.39
C ASN A 165 -15.30 18.74 -0.99
N THR A 166 -15.34 17.42 -0.78
CA THR A 166 -16.53 16.73 -0.26
C THR A 166 -16.25 16.08 1.10
N ALA A 167 -17.26 15.44 1.70
CA ALA A 167 -17.06 14.59 2.88
C ALA A 167 -16.61 13.16 2.53
N ARG A 168 -16.55 12.80 1.24
CA ARG A 168 -16.25 11.43 0.80
C ARG A 168 -14.81 11.03 1.10
N LYS A 169 -14.56 9.74 1.07
CA LYS A 169 -13.26 9.12 1.39
C LYS A 169 -12.83 8.17 0.27
N LEU A 170 -11.53 8.09 0.02
CA LEU A 170 -10.95 7.21 -0.98
C LEU A 170 -9.80 6.41 -0.35
N ILE A 171 -9.90 5.08 -0.46
CA ILE A 171 -8.85 4.15 0.00
C ILE A 171 -8.36 3.34 -1.20
N ILE A 172 -7.05 3.37 -1.44
CA ILE A 172 -6.39 2.55 -2.46
C ILE A 172 -5.77 1.33 -1.76
N PHE A 173 -6.12 0.13 -2.22
CA PHE A 173 -5.59 -1.13 -1.73
C PHE A 173 -4.58 -1.73 -2.70
N ASN A 174 -3.43 -2.17 -2.20
CA ASN A 174 -2.40 -2.92 -2.95
C ASN A 174 -2.09 -2.26 -4.29
N GLY A 175 -1.78 -0.97 -4.28
CA GLY A 175 -1.67 -0.16 -5.49
C GLY A 175 -0.31 -0.23 -6.18
N GLU A 176 0.66 -0.96 -5.62
CA GLU A 176 2.06 -0.99 -6.08
C GLU A 176 2.65 0.42 -6.33
N LEU A 177 2.24 1.41 -5.53
CA LEU A 177 2.57 2.81 -5.77
C LEU A 177 4.08 3.09 -5.72
N ASP A 178 4.85 2.20 -5.09
CA ASP A 178 6.31 2.26 -5.07
C ASP A 178 6.95 2.15 -6.45
N ARG A 179 6.29 1.53 -7.44
CA ARG A 179 6.79 1.54 -8.82
C ARG A 179 6.80 2.96 -9.36
N ILE A 180 5.75 3.73 -9.09
CA ILE A 180 5.67 5.13 -9.51
C ILE A 180 6.62 5.99 -8.67
N ARG A 181 6.64 5.82 -7.33
CA ARG A 181 7.52 6.59 -6.43
C ARG A 181 9.01 6.37 -6.69
N SER A 182 9.41 5.16 -7.08
CA SER A 182 10.81 4.80 -7.36
C SER A 182 11.29 5.22 -8.75
N GLY A 183 10.40 5.75 -9.61
CA GLY A 183 10.74 6.13 -10.97
C GLY A 183 10.84 4.95 -11.94
N TYR A 184 10.18 3.82 -11.65
CA TYR A 184 10.10 2.67 -12.56
C TYR A 184 9.58 3.09 -13.95
N TYR A 185 8.64 4.04 -13.99
CA TYR A 185 8.13 4.64 -15.22
C TYR A 185 8.92 5.92 -15.55
N PRO A 186 9.74 5.93 -16.62
CA PRO A 186 10.54 7.10 -16.95
C PRO A 186 9.64 8.31 -17.28
N PRO A 187 9.85 9.49 -16.66
CA PRO A 187 8.97 10.65 -16.85
C PRO A 187 8.82 11.14 -18.29
N PHE A 188 9.85 10.92 -19.13
CA PHE A 188 9.80 11.30 -20.55
C PHE A 188 8.72 10.52 -21.32
N PHE A 189 8.52 9.25 -21.00
CA PHE A 189 7.51 8.40 -21.65
C PHE A 189 6.17 8.44 -20.92
N TYR A 190 6.17 8.68 -19.60
CA TYR A 190 4.97 8.67 -18.75
C TYR A 190 4.82 9.97 -17.95
N PRO A 191 4.70 11.15 -18.60
CA PRO A 191 4.69 12.44 -17.91
C PRO A 191 3.48 12.60 -16.98
N LYS A 192 2.33 12.02 -17.34
CA LYS A 192 1.11 12.05 -16.50
C LYS A 192 1.29 11.25 -15.21
N LEU A 193 1.89 10.06 -15.29
CA LEU A 193 2.21 9.27 -14.09
C LEU A 193 3.24 9.99 -13.21
N ALA A 194 4.27 10.57 -13.81
CA ALA A 194 5.28 11.33 -13.06
C ALA A 194 4.69 12.55 -12.34
N ALA A 195 3.62 13.14 -12.89
CA ALA A 195 2.90 14.23 -12.24
C ALA A 195 2.20 13.81 -10.95
N LEU A 196 1.79 12.53 -10.81
CA LEU A 196 1.11 12.00 -9.61
C LEU A 196 1.94 12.18 -8.34
N SER A 197 3.26 12.07 -8.44
CA SER A 197 4.19 12.29 -7.33
C SER A 197 4.15 13.73 -6.79
N LYS A 198 3.60 14.68 -7.56
CA LYS A 198 3.45 16.09 -7.18
C LYS A 198 1.98 16.46 -6.90
N THR A 199 1.02 15.63 -7.30
CA THR A 199 -0.42 15.93 -7.22
C THR A 199 -1.14 15.00 -6.25
N LEU A 200 -1.26 13.71 -6.59
CA LEU A 200 -2.07 12.75 -5.84
C LEU A 200 -1.34 12.23 -4.58
N PHE A 201 -0.07 11.85 -4.72
CA PHE A 201 0.66 11.16 -3.64
C PHE A 201 0.95 12.04 -2.42
N PRO A 202 1.25 13.35 -2.54
CA PRO A 202 1.42 14.21 -1.37
C PRO A 202 0.16 14.35 -0.50
N GLU A 203 -1.04 14.20 -1.10
CA GLU A 203 -2.32 14.28 -0.40
C GLU A 203 -2.72 12.98 0.30
N MET A 204 -1.99 11.89 0.03
CA MET A 204 -2.34 10.54 0.44
C MET A 204 -1.64 10.13 1.73
N GLU A 205 -2.40 9.60 2.67
CA GLU A 205 -1.86 9.04 3.91
C GLU A 205 -1.69 7.54 3.79
N THR A 206 -0.46 7.03 3.96
CA THR A 206 -0.24 5.59 4.06
C THR A 206 -0.66 5.09 5.44
N VAL A 207 -1.85 4.47 5.50
CA VAL A 207 -2.49 4.07 6.75
C VAL A 207 -1.93 2.76 7.29
N TYR A 208 -1.73 1.80 6.39
CA TYR A 208 -1.17 0.50 6.74
C TYR A 208 -0.33 -0.02 5.58
N TYR A 209 0.89 -0.46 5.87
CA TYR A 209 1.82 -0.84 4.82
C TYR A 209 2.75 -1.94 5.30
N ILE A 210 2.89 -2.98 4.48
CA ILE A 210 3.85 -4.05 4.66
C ILE A 210 4.54 -4.31 3.31
N HIS A 211 5.85 -4.13 3.26
CA HIS A 211 6.67 -4.54 2.13
C HIS A 211 7.82 -5.41 2.62
N ASN A 212 7.85 -6.67 2.18
CA ASN A 212 8.87 -7.62 2.57
C ASN A 212 10.03 -7.64 1.56
N PHE A 213 11.24 -7.74 2.08
CA PHE A 213 12.49 -7.84 1.33
C PHE A 213 13.05 -9.25 1.45
N LYS A 214 13.44 -9.83 0.31
CA LYS A 214 14.02 -11.17 0.21
C LYS A 214 15.52 -11.19 0.46
N GLY A 215 16.07 -12.38 0.61
CA GLY A 215 17.51 -12.65 0.68
C GLY A 215 18.04 -12.85 2.10
N ARG A 216 19.35 -13.11 2.20
CA ARG A 216 20.06 -13.41 3.46
C ARG A 216 19.82 -12.35 4.55
N ASN A 217 19.61 -11.11 4.15
CA ASN A 217 19.41 -9.96 5.02
C ASN A 217 17.98 -9.39 4.93
N GLY A 218 17.02 -10.22 4.53
CA GLY A 218 15.62 -9.83 4.38
C GLY A 218 15.04 -9.13 5.61
N GLY A 219 13.95 -8.42 5.38
CA GLY A 219 13.29 -7.60 6.37
C GLY A 219 11.95 -7.11 5.87
N THR A 220 11.32 -6.22 6.63
CA THR A 220 9.99 -5.71 6.32
C THR A 220 9.98 -4.21 6.56
N LEU A 221 9.66 -3.42 5.55
CA LEU A 221 9.24 -2.03 5.73
C LEU A 221 7.79 -2.06 6.17
N PHE A 222 7.52 -1.46 7.32
CA PHE A 222 6.22 -1.53 7.99
C PHE A 222 5.75 -0.15 8.44
N ARG A 223 4.46 0.12 8.24
CA ARG A 223 3.75 1.25 8.86
C ARG A 223 2.36 0.83 9.30
N CYS A 224 1.94 1.38 10.44
CA CYS A 224 0.57 1.32 10.93
C CYS A 224 0.26 2.66 11.60
N TYR A 225 -0.63 3.45 10.99
CA TYR A 225 -1.02 4.78 11.44
C TYR A 225 -1.60 4.75 12.87
N PRO A 226 -1.35 5.78 13.71
CA PRO A 226 -0.52 6.98 13.48
C PRO A 226 0.97 6.74 13.74
N GLY A 227 1.38 5.46 13.83
CA GLY A 227 2.76 5.10 14.08
C GLY A 227 3.71 5.43 12.92
N PRO A 228 5.01 5.57 13.23
CA PRO A 228 6.05 5.85 12.25
C PRO A 228 6.38 4.64 11.39
N TRP A 229 7.10 4.91 10.31
CA TRP A 229 7.74 3.91 9.48
C TRP A 229 8.81 3.16 10.28
N LYS A 230 8.86 1.84 10.09
CA LYS A 230 9.83 0.96 10.73
C LYS A 230 10.41 0.00 9.72
N VAL A 231 11.71 -0.28 9.83
CA VAL A 231 12.33 -1.42 9.17
C VAL A 231 12.49 -2.53 10.21
N LEU A 232 11.84 -3.65 9.99
CA LEU A 232 11.83 -4.80 10.88
C LEU A 232 12.64 -5.94 10.27
N ARG A 233 13.27 -6.75 11.13
CA ARG A 233 13.91 -8.01 10.72
C ARG A 233 13.40 -9.15 11.57
N ASN A 234 13.06 -10.26 10.93
CA ASN A 234 12.72 -11.48 11.63
C ASN A 234 14.01 -12.20 12.05
N VAL A 235 14.19 -12.38 13.36
CA VAL A 235 15.27 -13.16 13.96
C VAL A 235 14.64 -14.21 14.86
N ARG A 236 14.73 -15.49 14.47
CA ARG A 236 14.19 -16.63 15.23
C ARG A 236 12.71 -16.43 15.62
N ASN A 237 11.87 -16.09 14.64
CA ASN A 237 10.43 -15.81 14.80
C ASN A 237 10.08 -14.61 15.70
N LYS A 238 11.02 -13.68 15.88
CA LYS A 238 10.79 -12.41 16.57
C LYS A 238 11.17 -11.27 15.67
N TYR A 239 10.34 -10.23 15.62
CA TYR A 239 10.65 -9.02 14.88
C TYR A 239 11.48 -8.06 15.73
N VAL A 240 12.63 -7.67 15.19
CA VAL A 240 13.51 -6.64 15.76
C VAL A 240 13.38 -5.39 14.90
N CYS A 241 13.13 -4.25 15.52
CA CYS A 241 13.11 -2.96 14.84
C CYS A 241 14.55 -2.50 14.62
N LEU A 242 14.95 -2.39 13.35
CA LEU A 242 16.30 -1.95 12.94
C LEU A 242 16.38 -0.44 12.75
N HIS A 243 15.31 0.16 12.22
CA HIS A 243 15.23 1.59 11.93
C HIS A 243 13.82 2.11 12.13
N LYS A 244 13.67 3.39 12.47
CA LYS A 244 12.38 4.05 12.70
C LYS A 244 12.46 5.53 12.32
N GLN A 245 11.47 6.03 11.58
CA GLN A 245 11.34 7.45 11.25
C GLN A 245 9.91 7.83 10.85
N GLU A 246 9.59 9.12 10.86
CA GLU A 246 8.23 9.61 10.56
C GLU A 246 7.92 9.66 9.06
N VAL A 247 8.94 9.87 8.22
CA VAL A 247 8.80 9.96 6.76
C VAL A 247 9.03 8.59 6.12
N MET A 248 8.33 8.29 5.03
CA MET A 248 8.52 7.04 4.28
C MET A 248 9.95 6.92 3.76
N LEU A 249 10.55 5.74 3.89
CA LEU A 249 11.81 5.39 3.23
C LEU A 249 11.54 4.86 1.84
N SER A 250 12.41 5.16 0.88
CA SER A 250 12.40 4.46 -0.40
C SER A 250 12.82 2.99 -0.21
N LEU A 251 12.29 2.11 -1.07
CA LEU A 251 12.68 0.69 -1.06
C LEU A 251 14.19 0.50 -1.26
N LYS A 252 14.83 1.40 -2.02
CA LYS A 252 16.29 1.41 -2.24
C LYS A 252 17.06 1.69 -0.95
N GLU A 253 16.68 2.73 -0.21
CA GLU A 253 17.31 3.07 1.08
C GLU A 253 17.16 1.93 2.09
N VAL A 254 15.98 1.31 2.16
CA VAL A 254 15.76 0.16 3.06
C VAL A 254 16.68 -1.00 2.67
N ALA A 255 16.73 -1.37 1.40
CA ALA A 255 17.52 -2.50 0.93
C ALA A 255 19.03 -2.29 1.12
N PHE A 256 19.57 -1.15 0.70
CA PHE A 256 21.01 -0.90 0.65
C PHE A 256 21.57 -0.24 1.91
N ASP A 257 20.86 0.72 2.49
CA ASP A 257 21.42 1.55 3.56
C ASP A 257 21.11 1.00 4.95
N ILE A 258 20.06 0.16 5.08
CA ILE A 258 19.64 -0.39 6.38
C ILE A 258 19.84 -1.91 6.43
N LEU A 259 19.26 -2.66 5.50
CA LEU A 259 19.32 -4.12 5.57
C LEU A 259 20.72 -4.66 5.29
N LEU A 260 21.44 -4.08 4.33
CA LEU A 260 22.80 -4.49 3.95
C LEU A 260 23.89 -3.92 4.88
N SER A 261 23.72 -2.69 5.40
CA SER A 261 24.75 -1.99 6.19
C SER A 261 25.06 -2.65 7.54
N ILE A 262 24.09 -3.37 8.13
CA ILE A 262 24.27 -4.12 9.39
C ILE A 262 25.37 -5.19 9.29
N LEU A 263 25.71 -5.63 8.06
CA LEU A 263 26.82 -6.54 7.82
C LEU A 263 28.18 -5.87 8.11
N LEU A 264 28.33 -4.59 7.77
CA LEU A 264 29.61 -3.86 7.91
C LEU A 264 29.93 -3.53 9.38
N SER A 265 28.91 -3.37 10.23
CA SER A 265 29.11 -3.19 11.67
C SER A 265 29.48 -4.48 12.41
N VAL A 266 29.13 -5.65 11.87
CA VAL A 266 29.46 -6.97 12.47
C VAL A 266 30.77 -7.53 11.91
N CYS A 267 31.22 -7.07 10.74
CA CYS A 267 32.49 -7.45 10.12
C CYS A 267 33.69 -6.56 10.49
N LYS A 268 33.61 -5.68 11.49
CA LYS A 268 34.83 -5.16 12.12
C LYS A 268 35.42 -6.27 12.98
N PRO A 269 36.63 -6.79 12.68
CA PRO A 269 37.27 -7.76 13.56
C PRO A 269 37.49 -7.11 14.93
N PHE A 270 37.03 -7.80 15.96
CA PHE A 270 37.49 -7.56 17.33
C PHE A 270 39.02 -7.75 17.33
N GLY A 271 39.75 -6.71 17.75
CA GLY A 271 41.12 -6.83 18.26
C GLY A 271 42.24 -6.58 17.26
N SER A 272 42.78 -5.37 17.29
CA SER A 272 44.23 -5.17 17.22
C SER A 272 44.65 -4.17 18.29
N ASP A 273 44.43 -4.52 19.55
CA ASP A 273 45.18 -3.93 20.66
C ASP A 273 46.58 -4.56 20.63
N ALA A 274 47.47 -3.97 19.83
CA ALA A 274 48.89 -4.19 19.96
C ALA A 274 49.34 -3.48 21.25
N GLN A 275 49.42 -4.23 22.35
CA GLN A 275 50.21 -3.83 23.51
C GLN A 275 51.67 -3.65 23.07
N HIS A 276 52.11 -2.39 22.95
CA HIS A 276 53.51 -2.06 23.15
C HIS A 276 53.74 -1.98 24.66
N ASN A 277 54.35 -3.03 25.21
CA ASN A 277 55.13 -2.91 26.42
C ASN A 277 56.60 -3.11 26.04
N VAL A 278 57.39 -2.19 26.59
CA VAL A 278 58.85 -2.00 26.58
C VAL A 278 59.67 -3.28 26.51
#